data_AF-A0A497JZZ0-F1
#
_entry.id   AF-A0A497JZZ0-F1
#
_cell.length_a   1.000
_cell.length_b   1.000
_cell.length_c   1.000
_cell.angle_alpha   90.00
_cell.angle_beta   90.00
_cell.angle_gamma   90.00
#
_symmetry.space_group_name_H-M   'P 1'
#
loop_
_entity.id
_entity.type
_entity.pdbx_description
1 polymer ?
#
loop_
_entity_poly.entity_id
_entity_poly.type
_entity_poly.pdbx_seq_one_letter_code
_entity_poly.pdbx_strand_id
1 'polypeptide(L)'
;MSEDEERIYVIQRHQASHLHWDLRLEMDGVLKSWAVPKEPPTRSGIRRLAVQVEDHPIEYANFEGVIPEGQYGAGIVEIWDKGTYRLIERTPDKIVFEIHGKRLKGKYCLIRFKGEKNWLFFKKKQ
;
A
#
# COMPACT_ATOMS: atom_id res chain seq x y z
N MET A 1 21.44 -6.47 3.85
CA MET A 1 20.05 -6.28 4.32
C MET A 1 19.52 -7.66 4.66
N SER A 2 19.16 -7.92 5.91
CA SER A 2 18.68 -9.24 6.35
C SER A 2 17.30 -9.54 5.78
N GLU A 3 17.08 -10.80 5.40
CA GLU A 3 15.81 -11.28 4.83
C GLU A 3 14.65 -11.27 5.86
N ASP A 4 14.96 -11.12 7.14
CA ASP A 4 14.01 -11.12 8.26
C ASP A 4 13.70 -9.73 8.84
N GLU A 5 14.12 -8.65 8.18
CA GLU A 5 13.80 -7.29 8.62
C GLU A 5 12.33 -6.97 8.35
N GLU A 6 11.57 -6.79 9.44
CA GLU A 6 10.21 -6.28 9.42
C GLU A 6 10.22 -4.78 9.07
N ARG A 7 9.49 -4.42 8.01
CA ARG A 7 9.41 -3.06 7.46
C ARG A 7 8.02 -2.48 7.66
N ILE A 8 7.89 -1.16 7.66
CA ILE A 8 6.63 -0.48 7.89
C ILE A 8 5.64 -0.76 6.75
N TYR A 9 4.42 -1.13 7.13
CA TYR A 9 3.27 -1.21 6.27
C TYR A 9 2.14 -0.32 6.81
N VAL A 10 1.51 0.44 5.93
CA VAL A 10 0.31 1.19 6.27
C VAL A 10 -0.66 1.20 5.09
N ILE A 11 -1.95 1.20 5.40
CA ILE A 11 -2.99 1.61 4.48
C ILE A 11 -3.73 2.79 5.09
N GLN A 12 -3.77 3.90 4.37
CA GLN A 12 -4.59 5.05 4.72
C GLN A 12 -5.88 5.05 3.91
N ARG A 13 -7.03 5.24 4.55
CA ARG A 13 -8.27 5.59 3.87
C ARG A 13 -8.21 7.09 3.57
N HIS A 14 -8.39 7.43 2.30
CA HIS A 14 -8.27 8.81 1.84
C HIS A 14 -9.59 9.25 1.18
N GLN A 15 -10.32 10.11 1.90
CA GLN A 15 -11.53 10.77 1.42
C GLN A 15 -11.15 12.08 0.71
N ALA A 16 -10.59 11.94 -0.49
CA ALA A 16 -10.34 13.03 -1.42
C ALA A 16 -11.59 13.28 -2.30
N SER A 17 -11.39 13.79 -3.53
CA SER A 17 -12.46 13.88 -4.54
C SER A 17 -13.14 12.52 -4.80
N HIS A 18 -12.36 11.44 -4.71
CA HIS A 18 -12.85 10.07 -4.70
C HIS A 18 -12.26 9.34 -3.50
N LEU A 19 -13.10 8.56 -2.82
CA LEU A 19 -12.65 7.67 -1.76
C LEU A 19 -11.73 6.59 -2.34
N HIS A 20 -10.54 6.46 -1.76
CA HIS A 20 -9.59 5.41 -2.08
C HIS A 20 -8.77 5.03 -0.85
N TRP A 21 -7.90 4.03 -1.02
CA TRP A 21 -7.00 3.54 0.02
C TRP A 21 -5.56 3.59 -0.48
N ASP A 22 -4.70 4.31 0.21
CA ASP A 22 -3.29 4.39 -0.12
C ASP A 22 -2.52 3.27 0.57
N LEU A 23 -2.11 2.27 -0.20
CA LEU A 23 -1.18 1.22 0.23
C LEU A 23 0.24 1.76 0.21
N ARG A 24 0.95 1.65 1.34
CA ARG A 24 2.35 2.09 1.45
C ARG A 24 3.21 1.02 2.08
N LEU A 25 4.39 0.82 1.50
CA LEU A 25 5.40 -0.13 1.94
C LEU A 25 6.76 0.56 2.03
N GLU A 26 7.39 0.48 3.19
CA GLU A 26 8.74 1.00 3.41
C GLU A 26 9.79 0.20 2.62
N MET A 27 10.39 0.81 1.61
CA MET A 27 11.48 0.24 0.83
C MET A 27 12.45 1.33 0.41
N ASP A 28 13.74 1.03 0.40
CA ASP A 28 14.79 1.96 -0.06
C ASP A 28 14.77 3.33 0.66
N GLY A 29 14.41 3.35 1.94
CA GLY A 29 14.35 4.57 2.76
C GLY A 29 13.12 5.46 2.52
N VAL A 30 12.12 5.00 1.75
CA VAL A 30 10.87 5.73 1.47
C VAL A 30 9.66 4.82 1.54
N LEU A 31 8.46 5.40 1.54
CA LEU A 31 7.20 4.69 1.39
C LEU A 31 6.83 4.59 -0.10
N LYS A 32 7.10 3.43 -0.70
CA LYS A 32 6.56 3.10 -2.03
C LYS A 32 5.05 2.99 -1.91
N SER A 33 4.33 3.74 -2.76
CA SER A 33 2.91 4.03 -2.55
C SER A 33 2.06 3.69 -3.76
N TRP A 34 0.85 3.19 -3.48
CA TRP A 34 -0.18 2.88 -4.47
C TRP A 34 -1.56 3.31 -4.00
N ALA A 35 -2.28 4.05 -4.84
CA ALA A 35 -3.70 4.34 -4.64
C ALA A 35 -4.54 3.13 -5.07
N VAL A 36 -5.37 2.61 -4.17
CA VAL A 36 -6.28 1.49 -4.40
C VAL A 36 -7.72 2.02 -4.37
N PRO A 37 -8.43 2.14 -5.51
CA PRO A 37 -9.74 2.79 -5.57
C PRO A 37 -10.88 2.08 -4.82
N LYS A 38 -10.65 0.84 -4.37
CA LYS A 38 -11.64 0.02 -3.66
C LYS A 38 -10.98 -0.59 -2.43
N GLU A 39 -11.80 -0.95 -1.45
CA GLU A 39 -11.29 -1.50 -0.19
C GLU A 39 -10.30 -2.67 -0.42
N PRO A 40 -9.14 -2.66 0.28
CA PRO A 40 -8.10 -3.68 0.15
C PRO A 40 -8.62 -5.12 0.30
N PRO A 41 -8.01 -6.10 -0.40
CA PRO A 41 -8.51 -7.47 -0.43
C PRO A 41 -8.22 -8.22 0.88
N THR A 42 -9.15 -8.19 1.84
CA THR A 42 -9.03 -8.89 3.14
C THR A 42 -9.01 -10.42 3.04
N ARG A 43 -9.54 -10.97 1.94
CA ARG A 43 -9.62 -12.41 1.65
C ARG A 43 -9.07 -12.75 0.26
N SER A 44 -8.69 -14.01 0.07
CA SER A 44 -8.22 -14.51 -1.23
C SER A 44 -9.34 -14.52 -2.27
N GLY A 45 -8.95 -14.50 -3.56
CA GLY A 45 -9.90 -14.44 -4.68
C GLY A 45 -10.33 -13.02 -5.09
N ILE A 46 -10.10 -12.02 -4.24
CA ILE A 46 -10.34 -10.61 -4.58
C ILE A 46 -9.09 -10.02 -5.23
N ARG A 47 -9.27 -9.38 -6.39
CA ARG A 47 -8.24 -8.63 -7.10
C ARG A 47 -8.61 -7.15 -7.12
N ARG A 48 -7.62 -6.28 -6.87
CA ARG A 48 -7.78 -4.81 -6.87
C ARG A 48 -6.79 -4.17 -7.81
N LEU A 49 -7.23 -3.11 -8.50
CA LEU A 49 -6.32 -2.18 -9.14
C LEU A 49 -5.59 -1.40 -8.05
N ALA A 50 -4.28 -1.26 -8.20
CA ALA A 50 -3.42 -0.42 -7.37
C ALA A 50 -2.58 0.45 -8.31
N VAL A 51 -2.80 1.76 -8.27
CA VAL A 51 -2.12 2.71 -9.16
C VAL A 51 -0.92 3.28 -8.42
N GLN A 52 0.29 3.09 -8.95
CA GLN A 52 1.50 3.59 -8.34
C GLN A 52 1.52 5.12 -8.37
N VAL A 53 1.80 5.72 -7.21
CA VAL A 53 1.90 7.17 -7.00
C VAL A 53 3.31 7.52 -6.51
N GLU A 54 3.54 8.81 -6.28
CA GLU A 54 4.82 9.31 -5.79
C GLU A 54 5.22 8.66 -4.46
N ASP A 55 6.52 8.54 -4.23
CA ASP A 55 7.07 8.06 -2.97
C ASP A 55 6.76 9.06 -1.85
N HIS A 56 6.56 8.56 -0.63
CA HIS A 56 6.31 9.40 0.54
C HIS A 56 7.41 9.24 1.59
N PRO A 57 7.65 10.25 2.45
CA PRO A 57 8.54 10.11 3.61
C PRO A 57 8.07 9.03 4.57
N ILE A 58 9.00 8.36 5.27
CA ILE A 58 8.68 7.28 6.23
C ILE A 58 7.74 7.77 7.34
N GLU A 59 7.94 9.00 7.80
CA GLU A 59 7.16 9.65 8.86
C GLU A 59 5.68 9.74 8.50
N TYR A 60 5.37 9.82 7.20
CA TYR A 60 4.00 9.91 6.68
C TYR A 60 3.17 8.66 7.00
N ALA A 61 3.80 7.52 7.35
CA ALA A 61 3.08 6.33 7.79
C ALA A 61 2.31 6.52 9.11
N ASN A 62 2.56 7.60 9.85
CA ASN A 62 1.83 7.97 11.06
C ASN A 62 0.82 9.10 10.84
N PHE A 63 0.71 9.64 9.62
CA PHE A 63 -0.16 10.78 9.36
C PHE A 63 -1.64 10.38 9.35
N GLU A 64 -2.43 11.12 10.11
CA GLU A 64 -3.89 11.18 10.08
C GLU A 64 -4.29 12.64 10.21
N GLY A 65 -5.30 13.07 9.45
CA GLY A 65 -5.73 14.46 9.46
C GLY A 65 -6.38 14.90 8.16
N VAL A 66 -6.49 16.22 7.99
CA VAL A 66 -7.09 16.83 6.81
C VAL A 66 -6.00 17.51 6.01
N ILE A 67 -5.87 17.12 4.73
CA ILE A 67 -5.04 17.82 3.76
C ILE A 67 -5.89 18.97 3.21
N PRO A 68 -5.44 20.24 3.35
CA PRO A 68 -6.22 21.41 2.95
C PRO A 68 -6.61 21.40 1.47
N GLU A 69 -7.75 22.02 1.15
CA GLU A 69 -8.15 22.23 -0.24
C GLU A 69 -7.10 23.03 -1.02
N GLY A 70 -6.95 22.71 -2.31
CA GLY A 70 -5.93 23.29 -3.19
C GLY A 70 -4.54 22.68 -3.06
N GLN A 71 -4.29 21.83 -2.05
CA GLN A 71 -3.07 21.02 -1.97
C GLN A 71 -3.22 19.73 -2.76
N TYR A 72 -2.09 19.17 -3.22
CA TYR A 72 -2.08 17.84 -3.83
C TYR A 72 -2.51 16.80 -2.80
N GLY A 73 -3.54 16.01 -3.15
CA GLY A 73 -4.14 15.05 -2.24
C GLY A 73 -5.07 15.67 -1.19
N ALA A 74 -5.70 16.83 -1.46
CA ALA A 74 -6.71 17.39 -0.56
C ALA A 74 -7.79 16.37 -0.18
N GLY A 75 -8.10 16.29 1.12
CA GLY A 75 -9.02 15.29 1.64
C GLY A 75 -8.71 14.87 3.08
N ILE A 76 -9.57 14.01 3.63
CA ILE A 76 -9.39 13.44 4.96
C ILE A 76 -8.60 12.14 4.84
N VAL A 77 -7.52 12.01 5.60
CA VAL A 77 -6.65 10.84 5.67
C VAL A 77 -6.78 10.20 7.05
N GLU A 78 -7.12 8.91 7.07
CA GLU A 78 -7.25 8.10 8.29
C GLU A 78 -6.47 6.80 8.12
N ILE A 79 -5.82 6.28 9.17
CA ILE A 79 -5.15 4.99 9.10
C ILE A 79 -6.22 3.89 9.12
N TRP A 80 -6.35 3.19 8.00
CA TRP A 80 -7.27 2.06 7.87
C TRP A 80 -6.66 0.78 8.44
N ASP A 81 -5.40 0.50 8.14
CA ASP A 81 -4.63 -0.59 8.73
C ASP A 81 -3.15 -0.22 8.83
N LYS A 82 -2.45 -0.81 9.79
CA LYS A 82 -1.03 -0.56 10.01
C LYS A 82 -0.37 -1.74 10.72
N GLY A 83 0.89 -1.97 10.40
CA GLY A 83 1.71 -2.98 11.05
C GLY A 83 3.06 -3.06 10.37
N THR A 84 3.61 -4.27 10.35
CA THR A 84 4.84 -4.56 9.63
C THR A 84 4.57 -5.47 8.45
N TYR A 85 5.57 -5.60 7.58
CA TYR A 85 5.59 -6.62 6.56
C TYR A 85 7.00 -7.16 6.36
N ARG A 86 7.08 -8.40 5.87
CA ARG A 86 8.33 -9.00 5.38
C ARG A 86 8.30 -9.04 3.87
N LEU A 87 9.37 -8.54 3.24
CA LEU A 87 9.54 -8.63 1.79
C LEU A 87 9.97 -10.06 1.42
N ILE A 88 9.29 -10.68 0.45
CA ILE A 88 9.59 -12.05 -0.01
C ILE A 88 10.25 -12.02 -1.39
N GLU A 89 9.74 -11.20 -2.31
CA GLU A 89 10.24 -11.12 -3.68
C GLU A 89 10.04 -9.69 -4.19
N ARG A 90 11.04 -9.15 -4.88
CA ARG A 90 10.95 -7.85 -5.54
C ARG A 90 11.67 -7.88 -6.88
N THR A 91 10.90 -7.70 -7.94
CA THR A 91 11.37 -7.43 -9.30
C THR A 91 10.76 -6.10 -9.76
N PRO A 92 11.17 -5.55 -10.92
CA PRO A 92 10.56 -4.33 -11.44
C PRO A 92 9.04 -4.42 -11.67
N ASP A 93 8.52 -5.62 -11.91
CA ASP A 93 7.13 -5.91 -12.30
C ASP A 93 6.35 -6.73 -11.28
N LYS A 94 6.97 -7.16 -10.17
CA LYS A 94 6.33 -7.99 -9.17
C LYS A 94 6.89 -7.74 -7.78
N ILE A 95 5.99 -7.64 -6.81
CA ILE A 95 6.36 -7.55 -5.39
C ILE A 95 5.51 -8.57 -4.62
N VAL A 96 6.17 -9.47 -3.90
CA VAL A 96 5.52 -10.42 -2.99
C VAL A 96 5.98 -10.10 -1.58
N PHE A 97 5.02 -10.01 -0.66
CA PHE A 97 5.28 -9.61 0.71
C PHE A 97 4.27 -10.25 1.65
N GLU A 98 4.65 -10.43 2.91
CA GLU A 98 3.81 -10.97 3.96
C GLU A 98 3.49 -9.87 4.96
N ILE A 99 2.19 -9.57 5.11
CA ILE A 99 1.70 -8.49 5.97
C ILE A 99 1.36 -9.03 7.36
N HIS A 100 1.80 -8.31 8.38
CA HIS A 100 1.45 -8.48 9.80
C HIS A 100 0.70 -7.24 10.30
N GLY A 101 -0.47 -6.99 9.71
CA GLY A 101 -1.38 -5.89 10.09
C GLY A 101 -2.50 -6.36 11.02
N LYS A 102 -3.36 -5.43 11.43
CA LYS A 102 -4.56 -5.76 12.20
C LYS A 102 -5.65 -6.33 11.29
N ARG A 103 -5.86 -5.73 10.11
CA ARG A 103 -6.89 -6.14 9.14
C ARG A 103 -6.34 -7.08 8.07
N LEU A 104 -5.23 -6.72 7.43
CA LEU A 104 -4.56 -7.56 6.45
C LEU A 104 -3.49 -8.42 7.12
N LYS A 105 -3.60 -9.74 6.92
CA LYS A 105 -2.63 -10.73 7.40
C LYS A 105 -2.29 -11.75 6.33
N GLY A 106 -1.03 -12.16 6.25
CA GLY A 106 -0.51 -13.20 5.36
C GLY A 106 0.10 -12.67 4.06
N LYS A 107 0.29 -13.55 3.07
CA LYS A 107 1.00 -13.23 1.82
C LYS A 107 0.13 -12.48 0.80
N TYR A 108 0.65 -11.38 0.31
CA TYR A 108 0.07 -10.55 -0.75
C TYR A 108 1.02 -10.42 -1.93
N CYS A 109 0.46 -9.98 -3.06
CA CYS A 109 1.21 -9.74 -4.28
C CYS A 109 0.72 -8.48 -4.98
N LEU A 110 1.68 -7.73 -5.51
CA LEU A 110 1.51 -6.70 -6.53
C LEU A 110 2.14 -7.22 -7.83
N ILE A 111 1.40 -7.13 -8.95
CA ILE A 111 1.92 -7.44 -10.30
C ILE A 111 1.65 -6.25 -11.19
N ARG A 112 2.69 -5.70 -11.82
CA ARG A 112 2.58 -4.53 -12.70
C ARG A 112 2.04 -4.93 -14.07
N PHE A 113 1.13 -4.16 -14.62
CA PHE A 113 0.77 -4.27 -16.04
C PHE A 113 1.90 -3.69 -16.90
N LYS A 114 2.19 -4.29 -18.06
CA LYS A 114 3.36 -3.92 -18.89
C LYS A 114 3.34 -2.42 -19.23
N GLY A 115 4.41 -1.71 -18.86
CA GLY A 115 4.64 -0.31 -19.26
C GLY A 115 3.82 0.75 -18.53
N GLU A 116 3.04 0.38 -17.52
CA GLU A 116 2.08 1.29 -16.86
C GLU A 116 2.36 1.50 -15.37
N LYS A 117 1.77 2.56 -14.80
CA LYS A 117 1.67 2.78 -13.36
C LYS A 117 0.68 1.83 -12.67
N ASN A 118 -0.06 1.03 -13.43
CA ASN A 118 -1.11 0.17 -12.92
C ASN A 118 -0.54 -1.17 -12.43
N TRP A 119 -0.99 -1.58 -11.25
CA TRP A 119 -0.66 -2.86 -10.62
C TRP A 119 -1.94 -3.61 -10.24
N LEU A 120 -1.83 -4.94 -10.18
CA LEU A 120 -2.83 -5.83 -9.64
C LEU A 120 -2.43 -6.23 -8.22
N PHE A 121 -3.23 -5.81 -7.23
CA PHE A 121 -3.06 -6.13 -5.82
C PHE A 121 -4.02 -7.24 -5.40
N PHE A 122 -3.51 -8.31 -4.80
CA PHE A 122 -4.34 -9.42 -4.31
C PHE A 122 -3.66 -10.21 -3.19
N LYS A 123 -4.49 -10.87 -2.37
CA LYS A 123 -4.04 -11.84 -1.37
C LYS A 123 -3.74 -13.18 -2.04
N LYS A 124 -2.55 -13.74 -1.82
CA LYS A 124 -2.20 -15.08 -2.34
C LYS A 124 -3.00 -16.13 -1.58
N LYS A 125 -3.45 -17.18 -2.29
CA LYS A 125 -3.95 -18.38 -1.61
C LYS A 125 -2.78 -19.04 -0.88
N GLN A 126 -3.01 -19.47 0.36
CA GLN A 126 -2.09 -20.36 1.06
C GLN A 126 -1.98 -21.67 0.29
#